data_AF-A0A7J4IRA1-F1
#
_entry.id   AF-A0A7J4IRA1-F1
#
_cell.length_a   1.000
_cell.length_b   1.000
_cell.length_c   1.000
_cell.angle_alpha   90.00
_cell.angle_beta   90.00
_cell.angle_gamma   90.00
#
_symmetry.space_group_name_H-M   'P 1'
#
loop_
_entity.id
_entity.type
_entity.pdbx_description
1 polymer ?
#
loop_
_entity_poly.entity_id
_entity_poly.type
_entity_poly.pdbx_seq_one_letter_code
_entity_poly.pdbx_strand_id
1 'polypeptide(L)' 'MVEEAIRKAKDYPTKAKLWKSLPKKMMYQTFNTIIDYLEYSGKILVEKDGSIIWIWDPQGVRELLSKKHLVVR' A
#
# COMPACT_ATOMS: atom_id res chain seq x y z
N MET A 1 -5.46 -2.09 9.65
CA MET A 1 -5.72 -3.21 8.68
C MET A 1 -4.59 -3.25 7.64
N VAL A 2 -4.58 -4.14 6.64
CA VAL A 2 -3.43 -4.42 5.74
C VAL A 2 -2.60 -3.18 5.34
N GLU A 3 -3.25 -2.10 4.92
CA GLU A 3 -2.62 -0.82 4.57
C GLU A 3 -1.69 -0.26 5.66
N GLU A 4 -2.15 -0.25 6.92
CA GLU A 4 -1.36 0.24 8.05
C GLU A 4 -0.15 -0.65 8.36
N ALA A 5 -0.26 -1.95 8.12
CA ALA A 5 0.85 -2.87 8.33
C ALA A 5 1.98 -2.53 7.35
N ILE A 6 1.65 -2.39 6.06
CA ILE A 6 2.61 -2.01 5.01
C ILE A 6 3.19 -0.62 5.28
N ARG A 7 2.35 0.36 5.64
CA ARG A 7 2.80 1.73 5.93
C ARG A 7 3.77 1.80 7.11
N LYS A 8 3.57 0.99 8.16
CA LYS A 8 4.46 0.96 9.34
C LYS A 8 5.78 0.25 9.05
N ALA A 9 5.74 -0.84 8.30
CA ALA A 9 6.93 -1.63 7.98
C ALA A 9 7.81 -0.99 6.88
N LYS A 10 7.23 -0.10 6.05
CA LYS A 10 7.82 0.50 4.83
C LYS A 10 8.07 -0.50 3.70
N ASP A 11 8.49 -1.71 4.02
CA ASP A 11 8.63 -2.82 3.07
C ASP A 11 8.21 -4.16 3.70
N TYR A 12 7.82 -5.09 2.84
CA TYR A 12 7.66 -6.50 3.17
C TYR A 12 8.29 -7.35 2.08
N PRO A 13 9.03 -8.41 2.43
CA PRO A 13 9.71 -9.24 1.44
C PRO A 13 8.76 -10.13 0.65
N THR A 14 7.56 -10.46 1.16
CA THR A 14 6.53 -11.20 0.41
C THR A 14 5.11 -10.93 0.91
N LYS A 15 4.12 -11.10 0.02
CA LYS A 15 2.68 -11.19 0.34
C LYS A 15 2.39 -12.14 1.51
N ALA A 16 3.07 -13.29 1.55
CA ALA A 16 2.87 -14.29 2.59
C ALA A 16 3.38 -13.84 3.97
N LYS A 17 4.53 -13.15 4.05
CA LYS A 17 5.02 -12.61 5.33
C LYS A 17 4.12 -11.50 5.84
N LEU A 18 3.66 -10.61 4.96
CA LEU A 18 2.68 -9.59 5.31
C LEU A 18 1.39 -10.22 5.85
N TRP A 19 0.81 -11.20 5.15
CA TRP A 19 -0.40 -11.87 5.60
C TRP A 19 -0.24 -12.53 6.98
N LYS A 20 0.92 -13.14 7.24
CA LYS A 20 1.26 -13.74 8.55
C LYS A 20 1.45 -12.72 9.67
N SER A 21 1.88 -11.49 9.36
CA SER A 21 2.07 -10.45 10.38
C SER A 21 0.77 -9.74 10.77
N LEU A 22 -0.35 -10.02 10.09
CA LEU A 22 -1.63 -9.39 10.40
C LEU A 22 -2.19 -9.93 11.71
N PRO A 23 -2.68 -9.06 12.62
CA PRO A 23 -3.16 -9.47 13.95
C PRO A 23 -4.44 -10.32 13.90
N LYS A 24 -5.25 -10.18 12.84
CA LYS A 24 -6.37 -11.07 12.54
C LYS A 24 -6.12 -11.75 11.21
N LYS A 25 -6.14 -13.08 11.22
CA LYS A 25 -6.11 -13.87 9.98
C LYS A 25 -7.44 -13.69 9.25
N MET A 26 -7.44 -12.81 8.26
CA MET A 26 -8.52 -12.71 7.29
C MET A 26 -8.38 -13.79 6.22
N MET A 27 -9.48 -14.09 5.52
CA MET A 27 -9.45 -14.96 4.36
C MET A 27 -8.41 -14.47 3.35
N TYR A 28 -7.63 -15.41 2.81
CA TYR A 28 -6.53 -15.10 1.90
C TYR A 28 -7.02 -14.39 0.62
N GLN A 29 -8.21 -14.75 0.13
CA GLN A 29 -8.83 -14.09 -1.01
C GLN A 29 -9.08 -12.60 -0.75
N THR A 30 -9.66 -12.25 0.40
CA THR A 30 -9.90 -10.84 0.77
C THR A 30 -8.58 -10.08 0.92
N PHE A 31 -7.54 -10.73 1.47
CA PHE A 31 -6.21 -10.13 1.52
C PHE A 31 -5.68 -9.82 0.12
N ASN A 32 -5.80 -10.75 -0.83
CA ASN A 32 -5.38 -10.53 -2.21
C ASN A 32 -6.15 -9.39 -2.87
N THR A 33 -7.47 -9.31 -2.68
CA THR A 33 -8.28 -8.18 -3.20
C THR A 33 -7.79 -6.84 -2.66
N ILE A 34 -7.39 -6.77 -1.40
CA ILE A 34 -6.85 -5.52 -0.83
C ILE A 34 -5.49 -5.18 -1.44
N ILE A 35 -4.61 -6.16 -1.61
CA ILE A 35 -3.31 -5.94 -2.25
C ILE A 35 -3.48 -5.45 -3.69
N ASP A 36 -4.36 -6.10 -4.45
CA ASP A 36 -4.69 -5.73 -5.83
C ASP A 36 -5.21 -4.29 -5.91
N TYR A 37 -6.12 -3.91 -5.02
CA TYR A 37 -6.61 -2.54 -4.91
C TYR A 37 -5.52 -1.52 -4.55
N LEU A 38 -4.63 -1.86 -3.60
CA LEU A 38 -3.53 -0.97 -3.19
C LEU A 38 -2.51 -0.78 -4.32
N GLU A 39 -2.24 -1.83 -5.09
CA GLU A 39 -1.36 -1.78 -6.27
C GLU A 39 -2.01 -0.96 -7.39
N TYR A 40 -3.27 -1.24 -7.72
CA TYR A 40 -4.05 -0.50 -8.72
C TYR A 40 -4.17 0.99 -8.39
N SER A 41 -4.36 1.34 -7.12
CA SER A 41 -4.40 2.73 -6.66
C SER A 41 -3.02 3.41 -6.57
N GLY A 42 -1.95 2.71 -6.93
CA GLY A 42 -0.59 3.24 -6.93
C GLY A 42 -0.03 3.51 -5.53
N LYS A 43 -0.60 2.89 -4.49
CA LYS A 43 -0.14 3.11 -3.11
C LYS A 43 1.03 2.22 -2.72
N ILE A 44 1.08 1.03 -3.32
CA ILE A 44 2.16 0.07 -3.14
C ILE A 44 2.77 -0.29 -4.49
N LEU A 45 4.03 -0.68 -4.46
CA LEU A 45 4.71 -1.34 -5.56
C LEU A 45 4.91 -2.81 -5.20
N VAL A 46 4.63 -3.71 -6.13
CA VAL A 46 4.98 -5.12 -6.01
C VAL A 46 6.08 -5.43 -7.01
N GLU A 47 7.25 -5.79 -6.49
CA GLU A 47 8.42 -6.16 -7.30
C GLU A 47 8.26 -7.57 -7.89
N LYS A 48 9.10 -7.90 -8.89
CA LYS A 48 9.08 -9.21 -9.55
C LYS A 48 9.37 -10.38 -8.61
N ASP A 49 10.13 -10.16 -7.54
CA ASP A 49 10.42 -11.16 -6.50
C ASP A 49 9.26 -11.35 -5.51
N GLY A 50 8.22 -10.51 -5.59
CA GLY A 50 7.04 -10.55 -4.72
C GLY A 50 7.14 -9.67 -3.47
N SER A 51 8.21 -8.88 -3.35
CA SER A 51 8.34 -7.82 -2.33
C SER A 51 7.28 -6.74 -2.52
N ILE A 52 6.80 -6.18 -1.40
CA ILE A 52 5.78 -5.14 -1.35
C ILE A 52 6.39 -3.90 -0.70
N ILE A 53 6.35 -2.78 -1.39
CA ILE A 53 6.92 -1.51 -0.94
C ILE A 53 5.81 -0.46 -0.87
N TRP A 54 5.76 0.29 0.23
CA TRP A 54 4.87 1.44 0.34
C TRP A 54 5.45 2.66 -0.39
N ILE A 55 4.73 3.19 -1.37
CA ILE A 55 5.21 4.33 -2.19
C ILE A 55 4.33 5.58 -2.06
N TRP A 56 3.15 5.48 -1.44
CA TRP A 56 2.24 6.61 -1.29
C TRP A 56 2.73 7.63 -0.26
N ASP A 57 2.95 8.86 -0.70
CA ASP A 57 3.28 9.99 0.16
C ASP A 57 2.09 10.98 0.30
N PRO A 58 1.26 10.85 1.35
CA PRO A 58 0.11 11.72 1.52
C PRO A 58 0.49 13.16 1.88
N GLN A 59 1.67 13.41 2.47
CA GLN A 59 2.08 14.75 2.87
C GLN A 59 2.44 15.60 1.66
N GLY A 60 3.33 15.12 0.79
CA GLY A 60 3.71 15.82 -0.43
C GLY A 60 2.51 16.06 -1.35
N VAL A 61 1.60 15.09 -1.46
CA VAL A 61 0.33 15.29 -2.19
C VAL A 61 -0.50 16.42 -1.58
N ARG A 62 -0.62 16.49 -0.26
CA ARG A 62 -1.37 17.57 0.42
C ARG A 62 -0.72 18.94 0.23
N GLU A 63 0.61 19.01 0.26
CA GLU A 63 1.36 20.24 -0.01
C GLU A 63 1.16 20.70 -1.46
N LEU A 64 1.18 19.78 -2.42
CA LEU A 64 0.90 20.07 -3.82
C LEU A 64 -0.54 20.59 -4.00
N LEU A 65 -1.54 19.88 -3.47
CA LEU A 65 -2.95 20.30 -3.55
C LEU A 65 -3.23 21.66 -2.88
N SER A 66 -2.43 22.04 -1.86
CA SER A 66 -2.57 23.35 -1.22
C SER A 66 -2.10 24.50 -2.13
N LYS A 67 -1.31 24.22 -3.17
CA LYS A 67 -0.92 25.20 -4.20
C LYS A 67 -2.10 25.37 -5.16
N LYS A 68 -2.88 26.45 -4.98
CA LYS A 68 -4.12 26.80 -5.70
C LYS A 68 -4.10 26.75 -7.24
N HIS A 69 -2.94 26.59 -7.88
CA HIS A 69 -2.84 26.61 -9.35
C HIS A 69 -2.90 25.22 -10.00
N LEU A 70 -2.87 24.13 -9.21
CA LEU A 70 -2.87 22.77 -9.75
C LEU A 70 -4.29 22.25 -9.95
N VAL A 71 -4.60 21.80 -11.16
CA VAL A 71 -5.84 21.10 -11.50
C VAL A 71 -5.50 19.62 -11.65
N VAL A 72 -6.00 18.79 -10.74
CA VAL A 72 -5.95 17.32 -10.90
C VAL A 72 -7.08 16.96 -11.88
N ARG A 73 -6.73 16.38 -13.03
CA ARG A 73 -7.68 15.89 -14.03
C ARG A 73 -7.72 14.38 -14.02
#